data_AF-A0AAW0HYS0-F1
#
_entry.id   AF-A0AAW0HYS0-F1
#
_cell.length_a   1.000
_cell.length_b   1.000
_cell.length_c   1.000
_cell.angle_alpha   90.00
_cell.angle_beta   90.00
_cell.angle_gamma   90.00
#
_symmetry.space_group_name_H-M   'P 1'
#
loop_
_entity.id
_entity.type
_entity.pdbx_description
1 polymer ?
#
loop_
_entity_poly.entity_id
_entity_poly.type
_entity_poly.pdbx_seq_one_letter_code
_entity_poly.pdbx_strand_id
1 'polypeptide(L)'
;MAPALVQLFWVLAKGMVRTSPEGHRLTGQSGALELFPETWCPEEPGFHLEASSSFSLGQEHQERFSFPTGKFWHISDLHLDPNYTVSKDPLQVCPSAGSQPVPNAGPWGDYLCDSPWVLVNSSIYAMKEIEPKPDFILWTGDDTPHVPNEQLGEAAVVAIVERLTNLIREAFPDTKVYAALGNHDFHPKNQFPAESNSIYNQVAELWRPWFNNESFAVFREGAFYSEKLPGPSRAGRVVVLNTNLYYSSNEQTAGMADPSQQFQWLGDVLSNASRDGEMVYIIGHVPPGFFEKTQDKAWFRESFNEEYLKVVQKHHRVIAGQFFGHHHTDSFRMFYDDAGAPIGVMFLTPGVTPWKTTLPGVVNGANNPGIRVFEYDRVTLKLQDMVTYFLNLSQANTQGTPRWELEYRLTEAYQVQDAGTNSMHTALTRIASDQHMLQRYYIYNSVSYDHSTCGDICRAEHVCAMQQVAFNTYATCLHGLGSKLVPSFLLMLTLLPSLSVLVVP
;
A
#
# COMPACT_ATOMS: atom_id res chain seq x y z
N MET A 1 18.05 -23.84 61.77
CA MET A 1 16.88 -23.71 62.67
C MET A 1 15.64 -23.66 61.79
N ALA A 2 14.61 -24.47 62.09
CA ALA A 2 13.23 -24.29 61.60
C ALA A 2 12.50 -23.28 62.53
N PRO A 3 11.20 -22.89 62.38
CA PRO A 3 10.04 -23.55 61.74
C PRO A 3 9.43 -22.74 60.56
N ALA A 4 8.51 -23.21 59.68
CA ALA A 4 7.50 -24.30 59.64
C ALA A 4 6.10 -23.97 60.22
N LEU A 5 5.06 -24.64 59.65
CA LEU A 5 3.60 -24.64 59.97
C LEU A 5 2.73 -23.61 59.17
N VAL A 6 1.57 -23.92 58.56
CA VAL A 6 0.67 -25.13 58.56
C VAL A 6 0.06 -25.40 57.15
N GLN A 7 -0.20 -26.66 56.80
CA GLN A 7 -1.04 -27.08 55.64
C GLN A 7 -2.51 -27.33 56.04
N LEU A 8 -3.46 -27.33 55.09
CA LEU A 8 -4.61 -28.24 55.18
C LEU A 8 -5.00 -28.83 53.81
N PHE A 9 -5.36 -30.11 53.80
CA PHE A 9 -5.76 -30.93 52.64
C PHE A 9 -7.04 -31.69 52.99
N TRP A 10 -7.95 -31.87 52.02
CA TRP A 10 -9.01 -32.90 52.03
C TRP A 10 -9.43 -33.26 50.59
N VAL A 11 -10.15 -34.38 50.42
CA VAL A 11 -9.54 -35.64 49.93
C VAL A 11 -10.66 -36.62 49.50
N LEU A 12 -10.60 -37.09 48.24
CA LEU A 12 -11.39 -38.22 47.67
C LEU A 12 -12.93 -38.00 47.54
N ALA A 13 -13.69 -38.73 46.71
CA ALA A 13 -13.40 -39.99 46.02
C ALA A 13 -14.02 -40.15 44.61
N LYS A 14 -13.28 -40.93 43.81
CA LYS A 14 -13.63 -41.84 42.69
C LYS A 14 -15.10 -42.32 42.53
N GLY A 15 -15.50 -42.48 41.27
CA GLY A 15 -16.51 -43.42 40.77
C GLY A 15 -16.30 -43.68 39.26
N MET A 16 -16.26 -44.93 38.80
CA MET A 16 -15.85 -45.34 37.44
C MET A 16 -16.72 -46.52 36.94
N VAL A 17 -16.54 -46.95 35.68
CA VAL A 17 -17.17 -48.12 34.98
C VAL A 17 -18.53 -47.79 34.34
N ARG A 18 -18.60 -47.51 33.02
CA ARG A 18 -18.70 -48.43 31.86
C ARG A 18 -19.99 -49.28 31.82
N THR A 19 -20.81 -49.13 30.77
CA THR A 19 -20.92 -50.07 29.62
C THR A 19 -21.77 -49.49 28.49
N SER A 20 -21.57 -50.00 27.27
CA SER A 20 -22.30 -49.77 26.00
C SER A 20 -22.73 -51.16 25.46
N PRO A 21 -23.26 -51.37 24.25
CA PRO A 21 -24.20 -50.59 23.39
C PRO A 21 -25.48 -51.41 23.04
N GLU A 22 -26.46 -50.79 22.37
CA GLU A 22 -27.38 -51.36 21.35
C GLU A 22 -28.39 -50.25 20.94
N GLY A 23 -28.87 -50.07 19.70
CA GLY A 23 -28.53 -50.74 18.45
C GLY A 23 -29.72 -51.39 17.74
N HIS A 24 -30.69 -50.63 17.18
CA HIS A 24 -31.58 -51.17 16.13
C HIS A 24 -32.17 -50.10 15.18
N ARG A 25 -32.69 -50.59 14.04
CA ARG A 25 -33.08 -49.92 12.79
C ARG A 25 -34.56 -50.25 12.48
N LEU A 26 -35.18 -49.55 11.50
CA LEU A 26 -36.39 -49.85 10.68
C LEU A 26 -37.45 -48.72 10.78
N THR A 27 -38.25 -48.28 9.79
CA THR A 27 -38.26 -48.21 8.29
C THR A 27 -39.64 -47.67 7.86
N GLY A 28 -39.72 -46.81 6.82
CA GLY A 28 -40.95 -46.55 6.04
C GLY A 28 -42.03 -45.63 6.67
N GLN A 29 -43.05 -45.14 5.95
CA GLN A 29 -43.25 -45.01 4.49
C GLN A 29 -44.45 -44.06 4.19
N SER A 30 -44.44 -43.33 3.05
CA SER A 30 -45.58 -42.84 2.23
C SER A 30 -46.71 -41.92 2.77
N GLY A 31 -47.20 -41.03 1.90
CA GLY A 31 -48.48 -40.28 1.99
C GLY A 31 -48.29 -38.75 2.03
N ALA A 32 -48.58 -37.87 1.05
CA ALA A 32 -49.46 -37.77 -0.13
C ALA A 32 -50.65 -36.79 0.08
N LEU A 33 -50.64 -35.70 -0.73
CA LEU A 33 -51.75 -34.90 -1.31
C LEU A 33 -53.01 -34.51 -0.50
N GLU A 34 -53.28 -33.20 -0.44
CA GLU A 34 -54.54 -32.44 -0.75
C GLU A 34 -54.31 -30.97 -0.27
N LEU A 35 -54.47 -29.84 -0.97
CA LEU A 35 -55.28 -29.29 -2.08
C LEU A 35 -56.65 -28.67 -1.73
N PHE A 36 -56.68 -27.31 -1.81
CA PHE A 36 -57.82 -26.39 -2.03
C PHE A 36 -58.84 -26.15 -0.88
N PRO A 37 -59.68 -25.07 -0.94
CA PRO A 37 -59.73 -23.96 -1.93
C PRO A 37 -59.68 -22.52 -1.34
N GLU A 38 -59.56 -21.54 -2.23
CA GLU A 38 -59.96 -20.14 -2.02
C GLU A 38 -61.49 -20.01 -1.87
N THR A 39 -62.02 -18.90 -1.32
CA THR A 39 -63.06 -18.07 -2.00
C THR A 39 -63.54 -16.85 -1.19
N TRP A 40 -63.54 -15.69 -1.88
CA TRP A 40 -64.56 -14.61 -1.89
C TRP A 40 -64.66 -13.54 -0.77
N CYS A 41 -64.68 -12.29 -1.25
CA CYS A 41 -65.07 -11.06 -0.56
C CYS A 41 -66.57 -10.73 -0.80
N PRO A 42 -67.10 -9.75 -0.04
CA PRO A 42 -68.12 -8.82 -0.55
C PRO A 42 -67.67 -7.35 -0.45
N GLU A 43 -68.25 -6.49 -1.29
CA GLU A 43 -67.95 -5.06 -1.45
C GLU A 43 -68.87 -4.12 -0.64
N GLU A 44 -68.34 -2.92 -0.29
CA GLU A 44 -69.04 -1.62 -0.16
C GLU A 44 -70.13 -1.48 0.97
N PRO A 45 -70.47 -0.25 1.47
CA PRO A 45 -70.40 1.05 0.78
C PRO A 45 -69.53 2.15 1.44
N GLY A 46 -68.96 3.00 0.59
CA GLY A 46 -68.13 4.14 0.97
C GLY A 46 -68.84 5.32 1.65
N PHE A 47 -68.01 6.20 2.22
CA PHE A 47 -68.40 7.51 2.74
C PHE A 47 -67.39 8.57 2.28
N HIS A 48 -67.88 9.64 1.66
CA HIS A 48 -67.09 10.85 1.45
C HIS A 48 -66.90 11.58 2.78
N LEU A 49 -65.65 11.94 3.12
CA LEU A 49 -65.35 12.99 4.09
C LEU A 49 -64.09 13.76 3.65
N GLU A 50 -64.13 15.07 3.82
CA GLU A 50 -63.15 16.01 3.26
C GLU A 50 -61.83 16.06 4.04
N ALA A 51 -60.77 16.52 3.38
CA ALA A 51 -59.45 16.63 3.96
C ALA A 51 -59.33 17.79 4.94
N SER A 52 -58.81 17.53 6.15
CA SER A 52 -57.84 18.42 6.81
C SER A 52 -57.27 17.83 8.11
N SER A 53 -56.05 17.33 8.07
CA SER A 53 -55.10 17.46 9.18
C SER A 53 -53.68 17.17 8.72
N SER A 54 -52.75 18.05 9.09
CA SER A 54 -51.34 17.94 8.77
C SER A 54 -50.67 16.86 9.63
N PHE A 55 -50.36 15.70 9.06
CA PHE A 55 -49.45 14.75 9.70
C PHE A 55 -48.01 15.22 9.46
N SER A 56 -47.35 15.65 10.52
CA SER A 56 -45.90 15.82 10.50
C SER A 56 -45.24 14.45 10.39
N LEU A 57 -44.55 14.21 9.27
CA LEU A 57 -43.61 13.09 9.16
C LEU A 57 -42.55 13.24 10.25
N GLY A 58 -42.67 12.44 11.30
CA GLY A 58 -41.61 12.29 12.28
C GLY A 58 -40.39 11.73 11.57
N GLN A 59 -39.26 12.42 11.65
CA GLN A 59 -37.99 11.86 11.21
C GLN A 59 -37.71 10.62 12.06
N GLU A 60 -37.76 9.44 11.45
CA GLU A 60 -37.05 8.30 12.00
C GLU A 60 -35.57 8.68 12.04
N HIS A 61 -35.11 9.06 13.23
CA HIS A 61 -33.70 9.07 13.56
C HIS A 61 -33.23 7.62 13.51
N GLN A 62 -32.90 7.15 12.30
CA GLN A 62 -32.16 5.92 12.13
C GLN A 62 -30.78 6.17 12.72
N GLU A 63 -30.61 5.76 13.99
CA GLU A 63 -29.32 5.72 14.66
C GLU A 63 -28.39 4.90 13.78
N ARG A 64 -27.55 5.61 13.04
CA ARG A 64 -26.52 5.00 12.22
C ARG A 64 -25.54 4.39 13.20
N PHE A 65 -25.69 3.08 13.46
CA PHE A 65 -24.73 2.29 14.22
C PHE A 65 -23.36 2.46 13.57
N SER A 66 -22.60 3.41 14.11
CA SER A 66 -21.25 3.70 13.70
C SER A 66 -20.41 2.52 14.17
N PHE A 67 -20.17 1.58 13.25
CA PHE A 67 -19.14 0.58 13.49
C PHE A 67 -17.82 1.32 13.71
N PRO A 68 -17.07 1.02 14.78
CA PRO A 68 -15.87 1.76 15.10
C PRO A 68 -14.88 1.65 13.93
N THR A 69 -14.36 2.80 13.49
CA THR A 69 -13.29 2.91 12.49
C THR A 69 -12.17 1.92 12.80
N GLY A 70 -11.79 1.16 11.79
CA GLY A 70 -10.64 0.27 11.83
C GLY A 70 -9.37 1.02 11.48
N LYS A 71 -8.24 0.47 11.88
CA LYS A 71 -6.92 1.01 11.55
C LYS A 71 -5.96 -0.10 11.15
N PHE A 72 -5.10 0.19 10.19
CA PHE A 72 -3.98 -0.68 9.83
C PHE A 72 -2.75 0.14 9.50
N TRP A 73 -1.57 -0.39 9.84
CA TRP A 73 -0.31 0.18 9.40
C TRP A 73 0.01 -0.26 7.98
N HIS A 74 0.70 0.59 7.23
CA HIS A 74 1.43 0.25 6.02
C HIS A 74 2.89 0.71 6.20
N ILE A 75 3.82 -0.24 6.11
CA ILE A 75 5.26 -0.01 6.13
C ILE A 75 5.91 -0.71 4.93
N SER A 76 7.02 -0.15 4.46
CA SER A 76 7.71 -0.61 3.26
C SER A 76 9.14 -0.07 3.24
N ASP A 77 9.99 -0.68 2.42
CA ASP A 77 11.31 -0.17 2.05
C ASP A 77 12.15 0.14 3.31
N LEU A 78 12.31 -0.90 4.14
CA LEU A 78 13.02 -0.83 5.42
C LEU A 78 14.53 -0.75 5.20
N HIS A 79 15.05 -1.47 4.19
CA HIS A 79 16.45 -1.60 3.81
C HIS A 79 17.41 -1.50 5.00
N LEU A 80 17.54 -2.59 5.76
CA LEU A 80 18.53 -2.69 6.83
C LEU A 80 19.93 -2.78 6.24
N ASP A 81 20.80 -1.79 6.49
CA ASP A 81 22.25 -1.95 6.34
C ASP A 81 22.82 -2.58 7.63
N PRO A 82 23.24 -3.86 7.62
CA PRO A 82 23.77 -4.52 8.81
C PRO A 82 25.16 -4.00 9.22
N ASN A 83 25.85 -3.30 8.31
CA ASN A 83 27.21 -2.82 8.45
C ASN A 83 27.29 -1.31 8.70
N TYR A 84 26.15 -0.62 8.89
CA TYR A 84 26.14 0.79 9.27
C TYR A 84 26.90 1.00 10.58
N THR A 85 27.93 1.84 10.56
CA THR A 85 28.69 2.24 11.74
C THR A 85 29.02 3.73 11.73
N VAL A 86 28.96 4.37 12.90
CA VAL A 86 29.41 5.77 13.06
C VAL A 86 30.94 5.79 13.05
N SER A 87 31.51 5.96 11.86
CA SER A 87 32.95 5.97 11.61
C SER A 87 33.54 7.39 11.51
N LYS A 88 34.84 7.51 11.78
CA LYS A 88 35.63 8.72 11.45
C LYS A 88 36.11 8.74 10.00
N ASP A 89 36.15 7.58 9.35
CA ASP A 89 36.40 7.46 7.92
C ASP A 89 35.06 7.52 7.19
N PRO A 90 34.78 8.57 6.40
CA PRO A 90 33.50 8.75 5.72
C PRO A 90 33.25 7.70 4.62
N LEU A 91 34.25 6.92 4.21
CA LEU A 91 34.09 5.80 3.26
C LEU A 91 33.89 4.45 3.96
N GLN A 92 33.80 4.42 5.29
CA GLN A 92 33.59 3.20 6.10
C GLN A 92 32.37 3.35 7.03
N VAL A 93 31.40 4.19 6.66
CA VAL A 93 30.14 4.36 7.42
C VAL A 93 29.12 3.28 7.05
N CYS A 94 28.80 3.13 5.77
CA CYS A 94 27.80 2.20 5.26
C CYS A 94 28.17 1.73 3.84
N PRO A 95 28.12 0.43 3.51
CA PRO A 95 28.31 -0.04 2.13
C PRO A 95 27.23 0.45 1.16
N SER A 96 26.01 0.75 1.63
CA SER A 96 24.90 1.26 0.78
C SER A 96 25.17 2.62 0.12
N ALA A 97 26.10 3.42 0.65
CA ALA A 97 26.53 4.68 0.01
C ALA A 97 27.47 4.45 -1.19
N GLY A 98 27.97 3.22 -1.37
CA GLY A 98 28.93 2.85 -2.40
C GLY A 98 30.27 3.54 -2.19
N SER A 99 30.64 4.42 -3.12
CA SER A 99 31.87 5.23 -3.07
C SER A 99 31.65 6.66 -2.57
N GLN A 100 30.43 7.03 -2.16
CA GLN A 100 30.13 8.37 -1.69
C GLN A 100 30.64 8.56 -0.24
N PRO A 101 31.38 9.63 0.07
CA PRO A 101 31.80 9.90 1.44
C PRO A 101 30.60 10.36 2.28
N VAL A 102 30.44 9.77 3.45
CA VAL A 102 29.38 10.08 4.43
C VAL A 102 29.99 10.81 5.65
N PRO A 103 30.20 12.14 5.59
CA PRO A 103 30.81 12.89 6.67
C PRO A 103 29.84 13.12 7.83
N ASN A 104 30.32 12.95 9.07
CA ASN A 104 29.54 13.22 10.30
C ASN A 104 28.25 12.39 10.44
N ALA A 105 28.28 11.14 9.96
CA ALA A 105 27.21 10.16 10.11
C ALA A 105 26.68 10.09 11.55
N GLY A 106 25.36 10.17 11.72
CA GLY A 106 24.71 10.15 13.02
C GLY A 106 24.20 8.77 13.43
N PRO A 107 23.85 8.55 14.72
CA PRO A 107 23.44 7.23 15.19
C PRO A 107 22.14 6.71 14.56
N TRP A 108 21.26 7.59 14.05
CA TRP A 108 19.96 7.22 13.49
C TRP A 108 19.96 7.00 11.98
N GLY A 109 21.13 7.08 11.32
CA GLY A 109 21.27 6.94 9.88
C GLY A 109 21.84 8.19 9.22
N ASP A 110 21.99 8.13 7.91
CA ASP A 110 22.38 9.26 7.05
C ASP A 110 21.63 9.17 5.72
N TYR A 111 21.32 10.29 5.07
CA TYR A 111 20.60 10.27 3.79
C TYR A 111 21.38 9.64 2.64
N LEU A 112 22.69 9.39 2.75
CA LEU A 112 23.44 8.59 1.78
C LEU A 112 23.43 7.08 2.09
N CYS A 113 22.91 6.69 3.25
CA CYS A 113 22.90 5.32 3.72
C CYS A 113 21.49 4.72 3.73
N ASP A 114 21.44 3.40 3.69
CA ASP A 114 20.29 2.62 4.12
C ASP A 114 20.16 2.60 5.64
N SER A 115 19.04 2.07 6.15
CA SER A 115 18.67 2.16 7.56
C SER A 115 19.65 1.38 8.46
N PRO A 116 20.24 2.01 9.50
CA PRO A 116 20.82 1.24 10.59
C PRO A 116 19.74 0.51 11.38
N TRP A 117 20.10 -0.59 12.04
CA TRP A 117 19.18 -1.35 12.89
C TRP A 117 18.40 -0.49 13.89
N VAL A 118 19.04 0.53 14.48
CA VAL A 118 18.40 1.40 15.47
C VAL A 118 17.32 2.30 14.88
N LEU A 119 17.39 2.64 13.58
CA LEU A 119 16.32 3.34 12.87
C LEU A 119 15.13 2.42 12.63
N VAL A 120 15.38 1.21 12.14
CA VAL A 120 14.32 0.22 11.88
C VAL A 120 13.63 -0.20 13.20
N ASN A 121 14.40 -0.40 14.27
CA ASN A 121 13.83 -0.63 15.60
C ASN A 121 13.00 0.58 16.06
N SER A 122 13.48 1.80 15.83
CA SER A 122 12.77 3.03 16.19
C SER A 122 11.43 3.17 15.47
N SER A 123 11.34 2.84 14.17
CA SER A 123 10.08 2.92 13.42
C SER A 123 9.03 1.93 13.94
N ILE A 124 9.41 0.66 14.13
CA ILE A 124 8.48 -0.38 14.62
C ILE A 124 8.00 -0.07 16.05
N TYR A 125 8.88 0.43 16.93
CA TYR A 125 8.46 0.84 18.28
C TYR A 125 7.63 2.14 18.29
N ALA A 126 7.85 3.07 17.36
CA ALA A 126 6.99 4.25 17.19
C ALA A 126 5.59 3.89 16.70
N MET A 127 5.47 2.96 15.74
CA MET A 127 4.16 2.40 15.34
C MET A 127 3.41 1.85 16.56
N LYS A 128 4.11 1.13 17.45
CA LYS A 128 3.55 0.55 18.67
C LYS A 128 3.16 1.60 19.71
N GLU A 129 3.85 2.74 19.77
CA GLU A 129 3.47 3.87 20.63
C GLU A 129 2.22 4.59 20.09
N ILE A 130 2.14 4.81 18.78
CA ILE A 130 1.06 5.55 18.12
C ILE A 130 -0.25 4.75 18.03
N GLU A 131 -0.16 3.49 17.59
CA GLU A 131 -1.31 2.59 17.48
C GLU A 131 -0.87 1.15 17.81
N PRO A 132 -0.90 0.74 19.11
CA PRO A 132 -0.45 -0.57 19.57
C PRO A 132 -1.40 -1.71 19.20
N LYS A 133 -2.63 -1.43 18.74
CA LYS A 133 -3.65 -2.44 18.45
C LYS A 133 -4.33 -2.19 17.09
N PRO A 134 -3.55 -2.16 15.99
CA PRO A 134 -4.11 -2.13 14.65
C PRO A 134 -4.85 -3.44 14.37
N ASP A 135 -5.83 -3.40 13.46
CA ASP A 135 -6.53 -4.61 13.02
C ASP A 135 -5.58 -5.57 12.28
N PHE A 136 -4.62 -5.01 11.55
CA PHE A 136 -3.56 -5.70 10.83
C PHE A 136 -2.42 -4.74 10.42
N ILE A 137 -1.34 -5.28 9.87
CA ILE A 137 -0.23 -4.54 9.26
C ILE A 137 -0.06 -5.00 7.81
N LEU A 138 0.16 -4.06 6.90
CA LEU A 138 0.65 -4.29 5.54
C LEU A 138 2.15 -4.01 5.53
N TRP A 139 2.95 -4.98 5.07
CA TRP A 139 4.41 -4.84 4.94
C TRP A 139 4.79 -5.18 3.50
N THR A 140 5.20 -4.18 2.71
CA THR A 140 5.43 -4.35 1.26
C THR A 140 6.90 -4.56 0.89
N GLY A 141 7.68 -5.17 1.79
CA GLY A 141 9.03 -5.69 1.52
C GLY A 141 10.12 -4.63 1.35
N ASP A 142 11.21 -5.05 0.70
CA ASP A 142 12.49 -4.36 0.53
C ASP A 142 13.22 -4.12 1.86
N ASP A 143 13.77 -5.23 2.34
CA ASP A 143 14.38 -5.41 3.66
C ASP A 143 15.91 -5.25 3.63
N THR A 144 16.54 -5.46 2.47
CA THR A 144 18.01 -5.61 2.33
C THR A 144 18.68 -4.42 1.63
N PRO A 145 19.96 -4.11 1.89
CA PRO A 145 20.54 -2.83 1.51
C PRO A 145 20.91 -2.73 0.01
N HIS A 146 21.12 -1.50 -0.44
CA HIS A 146 21.53 -1.12 -1.79
C HIS A 146 23.01 -1.41 -2.09
N VAL A 147 23.39 -2.69 -2.01
CA VAL A 147 24.76 -3.16 -2.27
C VAL A 147 24.87 -4.00 -3.56
N PRO A 148 26.09 -4.25 -4.08
CA PRO A 148 26.34 -5.24 -5.12
C PRO A 148 26.00 -6.67 -4.66
N ASN A 149 25.57 -7.54 -5.58
CA ASN A 149 25.17 -8.92 -5.26
C ASN A 149 26.32 -9.73 -4.63
N GLU A 150 27.57 -9.41 -4.98
CA GLU A 150 28.79 -10.04 -4.49
C GLU A 150 29.01 -9.79 -2.98
N GLN A 151 28.35 -8.79 -2.41
CA GLN A 151 28.42 -8.41 -0.99
C GLN A 151 27.24 -8.96 -0.16
N LEU A 152 26.20 -9.50 -0.80
CA LEU A 152 24.96 -9.92 -0.16
C LEU A 152 24.43 -11.22 -0.78
N GLY A 153 24.86 -12.36 -0.25
CA GLY A 153 24.40 -13.69 -0.65
C GLY A 153 23.03 -14.08 -0.08
N GLU A 154 22.41 -15.12 -0.63
CA GLU A 154 21.08 -15.64 -0.24
C GLU A 154 20.90 -15.79 1.28
N ALA A 155 21.85 -16.40 1.97
CA ALA A 155 21.75 -16.61 3.43
C ALA A 155 21.70 -15.29 4.22
N ALA A 156 22.33 -14.21 3.71
CA ALA A 156 22.26 -12.89 4.34
C ALA A 156 20.91 -12.21 4.05
N VAL A 157 20.36 -12.37 2.83
CA VAL A 157 19.01 -11.91 2.48
C VAL A 157 17.97 -12.54 3.44
N VAL A 158 17.94 -13.88 3.54
CA VAL A 158 16.98 -14.59 4.40
C VAL A 158 17.16 -14.23 5.87
N ALA A 159 18.40 -14.08 6.35
CA ALA A 159 18.66 -13.68 7.74
C ALA A 159 18.19 -12.24 8.06
N ILE A 160 18.23 -11.32 7.08
CA ILE A 160 17.68 -9.96 7.24
C ILE A 160 16.14 -10.02 7.31
N VAL A 161 15.50 -10.73 6.37
CA VAL A 161 14.03 -10.92 6.37
C VAL A 161 13.55 -11.59 7.66
N GLU A 162 14.26 -12.61 8.16
CA GLU A 162 14.00 -13.24 9.46
C GLU A 162 14.10 -12.23 10.61
N ARG A 163 15.14 -11.40 10.63
CA ARG A 163 15.38 -10.43 11.70
C ARG A 163 14.28 -9.37 11.76
N LEU A 164 13.80 -8.89 10.61
CA LEU A 164 12.69 -7.93 10.53
C LEU A 164 11.34 -8.58 10.87
N THR A 165 11.10 -9.79 10.35
CA THR A 165 9.93 -10.62 10.72
C THR A 165 9.84 -10.79 12.24
N ASN A 166 10.95 -11.11 12.89
CA ASN A 166 11.00 -11.31 14.35
C ASN A 166 10.80 -9.99 15.12
N LEU A 167 11.34 -8.86 14.67
CA LEU A 167 11.09 -7.54 15.28
C LEU A 167 9.60 -7.16 15.22
N ILE A 168 8.95 -7.34 14.06
CA ILE A 168 7.52 -7.06 13.91
C ILE A 168 6.69 -7.96 14.83
N ARG A 169 7.03 -9.26 14.94
CA ARG A 169 6.37 -10.21 15.85
C ARG A 169 6.62 -9.92 17.34
N GLU A 170 7.77 -9.38 17.72
CA GLU A 170 8.06 -8.94 19.10
C GLU A 170 7.24 -7.69 19.46
N ALA A 171 7.16 -6.73 18.53
CA ALA A 171 6.40 -5.51 18.73
C ALA A 171 4.88 -5.78 18.73
N PHE A 172 4.39 -6.59 17.80
CA PHE A 172 2.97 -6.84 17.55
C PHE A 172 2.63 -8.35 17.56
N PRO A 173 2.72 -9.03 18.72
CA PRO A 173 2.61 -10.50 18.80
C PRO A 173 1.22 -11.05 18.45
N ASP A 174 0.16 -10.25 18.64
CA ASP A 174 -1.23 -10.64 18.42
C ASP A 174 -1.81 -10.15 17.07
N THR A 175 -0.98 -9.51 16.23
CA THR A 175 -1.44 -8.82 15.00
C THR A 175 -1.15 -9.66 13.75
N LYS A 176 -2.16 -9.76 12.87
CA LYS A 176 -2.00 -10.36 11.53
C LYS A 176 -1.21 -9.41 10.64
N VAL A 177 -0.15 -9.89 10.01
CA VAL A 177 0.64 -9.15 9.02
C VAL A 177 0.39 -9.73 7.63
N TYR A 178 0.16 -8.87 6.65
CA TYR A 178 0.12 -9.21 5.24
C TYR A 178 1.41 -8.69 4.62
N ALA A 179 2.37 -9.59 4.45
CA ALA A 179 3.72 -9.30 3.97
C ALA A 179 3.88 -9.69 2.50
N ALA A 180 4.43 -8.79 1.68
CA ALA A 180 4.90 -9.03 0.31
C ALA A 180 6.43 -8.96 0.29
N LEU A 181 7.08 -9.70 -0.63
CA LEU A 181 8.51 -9.52 -0.91
C LEU A 181 8.72 -8.35 -1.87
N GLY A 182 9.76 -7.57 -1.64
CA GLY A 182 10.27 -6.57 -2.57
C GLY A 182 11.45 -7.06 -3.40
N ASN A 183 11.88 -6.28 -4.40
CA ASN A 183 12.89 -6.73 -5.36
C ASN A 183 14.30 -6.88 -4.77
N HIS A 184 14.58 -6.30 -3.59
CA HIS A 184 15.80 -6.54 -2.80
C HIS A 184 15.73 -7.78 -1.90
N ASP A 185 14.57 -8.43 -1.76
CA ASP A 185 14.39 -9.60 -0.87
C ASP A 185 14.73 -10.92 -1.58
N PHE A 186 15.70 -10.88 -2.50
CA PHE A 186 16.14 -12.02 -3.28
C PHE A 186 17.63 -11.92 -3.63
N HIS A 187 18.26 -13.07 -3.89
CA HIS A 187 19.63 -13.14 -4.38
C HIS A 187 19.72 -13.97 -5.67
N PRO A 188 20.25 -13.43 -6.78
CA PRO A 188 20.61 -12.02 -6.99
C PRO A 188 19.38 -11.10 -6.99
N LYS A 189 19.56 -9.83 -6.59
CA LYS A 189 18.42 -8.89 -6.50
C LYS A 189 17.69 -8.71 -7.83
N ASN A 190 16.39 -8.45 -7.73
CA ASN A 190 15.41 -8.39 -8.81
C ASN A 190 15.12 -9.73 -9.54
N GLN A 191 15.93 -10.78 -9.40
CA GLN A 191 15.82 -12.01 -10.21
C GLN A 191 14.79 -13.01 -9.66
N PHE A 192 13.56 -12.56 -9.41
CA PHE A 192 12.47 -13.38 -8.88
C PHE A 192 11.99 -14.41 -9.92
N PRO A 193 12.15 -15.73 -9.70
CA PRO A 193 11.70 -16.75 -10.64
C PRO A 193 10.18 -16.95 -10.57
N ALA A 194 9.61 -17.43 -11.67
CA ALA A 194 8.20 -17.78 -11.81
C ALA A 194 7.85 -19.19 -11.29
N GLU A 195 8.61 -19.68 -10.30
CA GLU A 195 8.51 -21.02 -9.72
C GLU A 195 9.07 -21.07 -8.29
N SER A 196 8.74 -22.14 -7.55
CA SER A 196 9.25 -22.41 -6.20
C SER A 196 10.78 -22.45 -6.14
N ASN A 197 11.36 -21.75 -5.17
CA ASN A 197 12.80 -21.66 -4.93
C ASN A 197 13.14 -21.59 -3.44
N SER A 198 14.44 -21.65 -3.11
CA SER A 198 14.94 -21.67 -1.73
C SER A 198 14.45 -20.50 -0.87
N ILE A 199 14.40 -19.28 -1.40
CA ILE A 199 13.98 -18.08 -0.67
C ILE A 199 12.47 -18.10 -0.41
N TYR A 200 11.64 -18.37 -1.43
CA TYR A 200 10.19 -18.47 -1.24
C TYR A 200 9.83 -19.54 -0.20
N ASN A 201 10.53 -20.68 -0.22
CA ASN A 201 10.33 -21.76 0.75
C ASN A 201 10.73 -21.35 2.18
N GLN A 202 11.87 -20.68 2.37
CA GLN A 202 12.30 -20.23 3.70
C GLN A 202 11.42 -19.10 4.26
N VAL A 203 11.06 -18.11 3.43
CA VAL A 203 10.17 -17.02 3.84
C VAL A 203 8.76 -17.55 4.15
N ALA A 204 8.27 -18.58 3.45
CA ALA A 204 7.00 -19.22 3.79
C ALA A 204 6.97 -19.79 5.23
N GLU A 205 8.09 -20.32 5.71
CA GLU A 205 8.22 -20.83 7.09
C GLU A 205 8.33 -19.67 8.09
N LEU A 206 9.07 -18.61 7.77
CA LEU A 206 9.16 -17.40 8.61
C LEU A 206 7.79 -16.73 8.81
N TRP A 207 7.01 -16.63 7.74
CA TRP A 207 5.68 -16.00 7.71
C TRP A 207 4.54 -17.00 7.99
N ARG A 208 4.86 -18.27 8.27
CA ARG A 208 3.89 -19.33 8.58
C ARG A 208 2.83 -18.95 9.63
N PRO A 209 3.14 -18.24 10.73
CA PRO A 209 2.13 -17.80 11.71
C PRO A 209 1.07 -16.86 11.14
N TRP A 210 1.39 -16.17 10.04
CA TRP A 210 0.48 -15.26 9.35
C TRP A 210 -0.29 -15.92 8.21
N PHE A 211 -0.05 -17.20 7.90
CA PHE A 211 -0.68 -17.88 6.76
C PHE A 211 -1.68 -18.96 7.16
N ASN A 212 -2.83 -18.99 6.49
CA ASN A 212 -3.63 -20.19 6.34
C ASN A 212 -2.90 -21.23 5.45
N ASN A 213 -3.42 -22.47 5.36
CA ASN A 213 -2.74 -23.55 4.64
C ASN A 213 -2.67 -23.35 3.11
N GLU A 214 -3.66 -22.70 2.51
CA GLU A 214 -3.70 -22.38 1.08
C GLU A 214 -2.69 -21.28 0.77
N SER A 215 -2.69 -20.19 1.53
CA SER A 215 -1.75 -19.07 1.38
C SER A 215 -0.30 -19.53 1.52
N PHE A 216 0.00 -20.40 2.49
CA PHE A 216 1.32 -21.01 2.64
C PHE A 216 1.73 -21.85 1.42
N ALA A 217 0.80 -22.62 0.83
CA ALA A 217 1.09 -23.41 -0.35
C ALA A 217 1.34 -22.54 -1.59
N VAL A 218 0.47 -21.57 -1.87
CA VAL A 218 0.59 -20.69 -3.05
C VAL A 218 1.81 -19.77 -2.95
N PHE A 219 2.13 -19.25 -1.76
CA PHE A 219 3.32 -18.43 -1.54
C PHE A 219 4.61 -19.19 -1.91
N ARG A 220 4.69 -20.49 -1.62
CA ARG A 220 5.90 -21.27 -1.95
C ARG A 220 6.14 -21.39 -3.45
N GLU A 221 5.08 -21.39 -4.26
CA GLU A 221 5.17 -21.52 -5.72
C GLU A 221 5.49 -20.20 -6.45
N GLY A 222 5.10 -19.04 -5.89
CA GLY A 222 5.24 -17.76 -6.60
C GLY A 222 5.35 -16.49 -5.74
N ALA A 223 5.44 -16.61 -4.41
CA ALA A 223 5.46 -15.52 -3.43
C ALA A 223 4.25 -14.56 -3.44
N PHE A 224 3.10 -15.02 -3.94
CA PHE A 224 1.81 -14.32 -3.87
C PHE A 224 0.75 -15.18 -3.17
N TYR A 225 -0.28 -14.55 -2.62
CA TYR A 225 -1.37 -15.23 -1.90
C TYR A 225 -2.55 -14.30 -1.66
N SER A 226 -3.68 -14.84 -1.20
CA SER A 226 -4.74 -14.03 -0.60
C SER A 226 -5.18 -14.61 0.73
N GLU A 227 -5.71 -13.75 1.59
CA GLU A 227 -6.13 -14.05 2.96
C GLU A 227 -7.35 -13.21 3.33
N LYS A 228 -8.25 -13.74 4.15
CA LYS A 228 -9.38 -12.94 4.67
C LYS A 228 -8.90 -12.00 5.78
N LEU A 229 -9.59 -10.88 5.96
CA LEU A 229 -9.37 -9.99 7.10
C LEU A 229 -9.89 -10.63 8.40
N PRO A 230 -9.21 -10.44 9.55
CA PRO A 230 -9.69 -10.89 10.83
C PRO A 230 -10.89 -10.06 11.34
N GLY A 231 -11.65 -10.61 12.29
CA GLY A 231 -12.62 -9.85 13.08
C GLY A 231 -14.01 -9.67 12.42
N PRO A 232 -14.73 -8.57 12.71
CA PRO A 232 -16.12 -8.36 12.27
C PRO A 232 -16.24 -8.05 10.77
N SER A 233 -15.13 -7.77 10.08
CA SER A 233 -15.00 -7.54 8.64
C SER A 233 -15.23 -8.82 7.82
N ARG A 234 -16.42 -9.43 7.97
CA ARG A 234 -16.78 -10.74 7.39
C ARG A 234 -16.72 -10.84 5.86
N ALA A 235 -16.58 -9.70 5.17
CA ALA A 235 -16.54 -9.58 3.73
C ALA A 235 -15.28 -8.80 3.25
N GLY A 236 -14.14 -8.98 3.94
CA GLY A 236 -12.88 -8.34 3.59
C GLY A 236 -11.76 -9.32 3.27
N ARG A 237 -10.96 -9.02 2.24
CA ARG A 237 -9.80 -9.82 1.80
C ARG A 237 -8.60 -8.91 1.51
N VAL A 238 -7.40 -9.41 1.81
CA VAL A 238 -6.15 -8.86 1.29
C VAL A 238 -5.61 -9.82 0.23
N VAL A 239 -5.22 -9.26 -0.91
CA VAL A 239 -4.51 -9.92 -1.99
C VAL A 239 -3.08 -9.39 -1.98
N VAL A 240 -2.12 -10.30 -1.93
CA VAL A 240 -0.69 -9.99 -1.85
C VAL A 240 -0.01 -10.48 -3.11
N LEU A 241 0.59 -9.56 -3.87
CA LEU A 241 1.19 -9.81 -5.17
C LEU A 241 2.72 -9.82 -5.11
N ASN A 242 3.32 -10.74 -5.85
CA ASN A 242 4.73 -10.70 -6.22
C ASN A 242 4.87 -9.91 -7.53
N THR A 243 4.87 -8.58 -7.45
CA THR A 243 5.03 -7.72 -8.63
C THR A 243 6.48 -7.61 -9.11
N ASN A 244 7.43 -8.19 -8.38
CA ASN A 244 8.84 -8.32 -8.80
C ASN A 244 8.97 -9.22 -10.05
N LEU A 245 8.01 -10.13 -10.26
CA LEU A 245 7.86 -10.90 -11.51
C LEU A 245 7.67 -10.01 -12.74
N TYR A 246 7.13 -8.80 -12.57
CA TYR A 246 6.83 -7.87 -13.67
C TYR A 246 7.94 -6.85 -13.91
N TYR A 247 8.93 -6.78 -13.02
CA TYR A 247 10.00 -5.78 -13.08
C TYR A 247 10.84 -5.97 -14.35
N SER A 248 11.02 -4.91 -15.14
CA SER A 248 11.89 -4.85 -16.31
C SER A 248 13.33 -5.30 -16.06
N SER A 249 13.85 -5.20 -14.83
CA SER A 249 15.19 -5.70 -14.44
C SER A 249 15.22 -7.17 -14.00
N ASN A 250 14.09 -7.88 -14.02
CA ASN A 250 14.01 -9.31 -13.75
C ASN A 250 14.10 -10.09 -15.07
N GLU A 251 15.20 -10.81 -15.30
CA GLU A 251 15.35 -11.61 -16.53
C GLU A 251 14.77 -13.02 -16.42
N GLN A 252 14.40 -13.49 -15.22
CA GLN A 252 13.76 -14.81 -15.04
C GLN A 252 12.37 -14.88 -15.69
N THR A 253 11.70 -13.73 -15.86
CA THR A 253 10.36 -13.63 -16.45
C THR A 253 10.36 -13.04 -17.87
N ALA A 254 11.54 -12.87 -18.48
CA ALA A 254 11.67 -12.33 -19.83
C ALA A 254 10.92 -13.19 -20.86
N GLY A 255 9.98 -12.59 -21.59
CA GLY A 255 9.16 -13.26 -22.60
C GLY A 255 7.99 -14.09 -22.07
N MET A 256 7.77 -14.15 -20.74
CA MET A 256 6.58 -14.76 -20.16
C MET A 256 5.39 -13.79 -20.28
N ALA A 257 4.21 -14.30 -20.66
CA ALA A 257 2.99 -13.48 -20.74
C ALA A 257 2.29 -13.34 -19.37
N ASP A 258 2.28 -14.40 -18.57
CA ASP A 258 1.73 -14.43 -17.21
C ASP A 258 2.64 -15.28 -16.29
N PRO A 259 3.74 -14.72 -15.76
CA PRO A 259 4.66 -15.44 -14.90
C PRO A 259 3.95 -15.95 -13.64
N SER A 260 4.13 -17.24 -13.35
CA SER A 260 3.45 -17.98 -12.27
C SER A 260 1.91 -18.04 -12.39
N GLN A 261 1.33 -17.70 -13.55
CA GLN A 261 -0.12 -17.52 -13.75
C GLN A 261 -0.75 -16.52 -12.76
N GLN A 262 0.01 -15.52 -12.31
CA GLN A 262 -0.42 -14.58 -11.27
C GLN A 262 -1.55 -13.66 -11.74
N PHE A 263 -1.61 -13.24 -13.01
CA PHE A 263 -2.72 -12.44 -13.53
C PHE A 263 -4.01 -13.26 -13.65
N GLN A 264 -3.92 -14.49 -14.16
CA GLN A 264 -5.07 -15.40 -14.19
C GLN A 264 -5.60 -15.67 -12.78
N TRP A 265 -4.71 -16.03 -11.85
CA TRP A 265 -5.05 -16.25 -10.44
C TRP A 265 -5.68 -15.00 -9.79
N LEU A 266 -5.13 -13.80 -10.05
CA LEU A 266 -5.67 -12.54 -9.54
C LEU A 266 -7.08 -12.28 -10.07
N GLY A 267 -7.31 -12.49 -11.38
CA GLY A 267 -8.62 -12.39 -12.00
C GLY A 267 -9.65 -13.36 -11.39
N ASP A 268 -9.23 -14.58 -11.05
CA ASP A 268 -10.09 -15.58 -10.41
C ASP A 268 -10.39 -15.22 -8.95
N VAL A 269 -9.40 -14.76 -8.18
CA VAL A 269 -9.60 -14.28 -6.79
C VAL A 269 -10.55 -13.08 -6.75
N LEU A 270 -10.41 -12.11 -7.65
CA LEU A 270 -11.30 -10.95 -7.73
C LEU A 270 -12.70 -11.31 -8.26
N SER A 271 -12.80 -12.32 -9.13
CA SER A 271 -14.11 -12.87 -9.55
C SER A 271 -14.82 -13.58 -8.40
N ASN A 272 -14.07 -14.36 -7.60
CA ASN A 272 -14.58 -15.03 -6.40
C ASN A 272 -15.03 -14.00 -5.34
N ALA A 273 -14.24 -12.94 -5.09
CA ALA A 273 -14.63 -11.85 -4.20
C ALA A 273 -15.97 -11.20 -4.63
N SER A 274 -16.15 -10.93 -5.92
CA SER A 274 -17.41 -10.39 -6.47
C SER A 274 -18.61 -11.32 -6.27
N ARG A 275 -18.43 -12.64 -6.45
CA ARG A 275 -19.46 -13.64 -6.19
C ARG A 275 -19.81 -13.74 -4.71
N ASP A 276 -18.80 -13.70 -3.85
CA ASP A 276 -18.94 -13.95 -2.41
C ASP A 276 -19.25 -12.67 -1.61
N GLY A 277 -19.37 -11.52 -2.29
CA GLY A 277 -19.69 -10.22 -1.70
C GLY A 277 -18.54 -9.56 -0.94
N GLU A 278 -17.30 -9.97 -1.21
CA GLU A 278 -16.09 -9.47 -0.54
C GLU A 278 -15.52 -8.23 -1.22
N MET A 279 -15.04 -7.28 -0.39
CA MET A 279 -14.18 -6.18 -0.81
C MET A 279 -12.71 -6.55 -0.58
N VAL A 280 -11.83 -6.00 -1.43
CA VAL A 280 -10.42 -6.42 -1.55
C VAL A 280 -9.49 -5.23 -1.41
N TYR A 281 -8.48 -5.36 -0.55
CA TYR A 281 -7.25 -4.58 -0.62
C TYR A 281 -6.19 -5.37 -1.41
N ILE A 282 -5.53 -4.71 -2.36
CA ILE A 282 -4.39 -5.29 -3.11
C ILE A 282 -3.11 -4.67 -2.57
N ILE A 283 -2.12 -5.49 -2.26
CA ILE A 283 -0.76 -5.03 -1.93
C ILE A 283 0.27 -5.69 -2.84
N GLY A 284 1.38 -5.01 -3.05
CA GLY A 284 2.56 -5.51 -3.72
C GLY A 284 3.73 -4.56 -3.47
N HIS A 285 4.92 -4.91 -3.94
CA HIS A 285 6.10 -4.05 -3.75
C HIS A 285 6.22 -3.02 -4.89
N VAL A 286 6.69 -3.48 -6.06
CA VAL A 286 6.85 -2.65 -7.26
C VAL A 286 5.48 -2.24 -7.81
N PRO A 287 5.18 -0.93 -7.98
CA PRO A 287 3.91 -0.48 -8.56
C PRO A 287 3.94 -0.42 -10.10
N PRO A 288 2.77 -0.50 -10.76
CA PRO A 288 2.61 -0.15 -12.17
C PRO A 288 2.73 1.36 -12.40
N GLY A 289 2.94 1.75 -13.65
CA GLY A 289 3.08 3.13 -14.10
C GLY A 289 4.50 3.66 -13.91
N PHE A 290 4.59 4.97 -13.66
CA PHE A 290 5.85 5.72 -13.72
C PHE A 290 6.28 6.24 -12.34
N PHE A 291 7.59 6.36 -12.14
CA PHE A 291 8.19 6.99 -10.97
C PHE A 291 8.11 8.51 -11.08
N GLU A 292 7.51 9.17 -10.10
CA GLU A 292 7.20 10.60 -10.19
C GLU A 292 8.40 11.55 -10.03
N LYS A 293 9.59 11.03 -9.72
CA LYS A 293 10.83 11.81 -9.52
C LYS A 293 11.68 11.98 -10.77
N THR A 294 11.25 11.44 -11.91
CA THR A 294 11.97 11.53 -13.20
C THR A 294 11.02 11.24 -14.36
N GLN A 295 11.39 11.66 -15.57
CA GLN A 295 10.65 11.32 -16.79
C GLN A 295 10.93 9.88 -17.23
N ASP A 296 9.95 9.31 -17.95
CA ASP A 296 10.00 8.02 -18.67
C ASP A 296 10.51 6.78 -17.92
N LYS A 297 10.55 6.83 -16.57
CA LYS A 297 10.92 5.69 -15.74
C LYS A 297 9.68 4.91 -15.30
N ALA A 298 9.38 3.83 -16.01
CA ALA A 298 8.52 2.75 -15.51
C ALA A 298 9.35 1.62 -14.89
N TRP A 299 8.71 0.81 -14.04
CA TRP A 299 9.31 -0.40 -13.47
C TRP A 299 8.84 -1.65 -14.22
N PHE A 300 7.53 -1.81 -14.38
CA PHE A 300 6.96 -2.96 -15.11
C PHE A 300 7.39 -2.96 -16.59
N ARG A 301 7.57 -4.15 -17.17
CA ARG A 301 7.54 -4.30 -18.63
C ARG A 301 6.15 -3.90 -19.13
N GLU A 302 6.07 -3.20 -20.27
CA GLU A 302 4.84 -2.56 -20.78
C GLU A 302 3.63 -3.51 -20.82
N SER A 303 3.81 -4.74 -21.33
CA SER A 303 2.76 -5.76 -21.38
C SER A 303 2.17 -6.15 -20.02
N PHE A 304 2.98 -6.16 -18.96
CA PHE A 304 2.50 -6.45 -17.60
C PHE A 304 1.78 -5.24 -16.99
N ASN A 305 2.18 -4.02 -17.38
CA ASN A 305 1.50 -2.80 -16.99
C ASN A 305 0.09 -2.72 -17.63
N GLU A 306 -0.02 -3.09 -18.90
CA GLU A 306 -1.31 -3.21 -19.61
C GLU A 306 -2.22 -4.28 -19.01
N GLU A 307 -1.70 -5.49 -18.72
CA GLU A 307 -2.52 -6.56 -18.13
C GLU A 307 -2.97 -6.22 -16.70
N TYR A 308 -2.11 -5.57 -15.90
CA TYR A 308 -2.50 -5.04 -14.58
C TYR A 308 -3.65 -4.02 -14.70
N LEU A 309 -3.54 -3.07 -15.63
CA LEU A 309 -4.60 -2.09 -15.89
C LEU A 309 -5.92 -2.76 -16.29
N LYS A 310 -5.87 -3.74 -17.20
CA LYS A 310 -7.02 -4.53 -17.65
C LYS A 310 -7.68 -5.30 -16.50
N VAL A 311 -6.90 -5.88 -15.58
CA VAL A 311 -7.44 -6.53 -14.38
C VAL A 311 -8.12 -5.51 -13.45
N VAL A 312 -7.49 -4.36 -13.17
CA VAL A 312 -8.10 -3.30 -12.35
C VAL A 312 -9.38 -2.76 -12.99
N GLN A 313 -9.36 -2.40 -14.27
CA GLN A 313 -10.53 -1.91 -15.01
C GLN A 313 -11.71 -2.90 -14.97
N LYS A 314 -11.45 -4.20 -15.12
CA LYS A 314 -12.48 -5.25 -15.06
C LYS A 314 -13.04 -5.44 -13.64
N HIS A 315 -12.20 -5.35 -12.61
CA HIS A 315 -12.53 -5.76 -11.24
C HIS A 315 -12.67 -4.61 -10.23
N HIS A 316 -12.54 -3.34 -10.63
CA HIS A 316 -12.50 -2.17 -9.75
C HIS A 316 -13.62 -2.12 -8.69
N ARG A 317 -14.83 -2.62 -9.00
CA ARG A 317 -15.98 -2.61 -8.08
C ARG A 317 -15.76 -3.39 -6.77
N VAL A 318 -14.84 -4.36 -6.73
CA VAL A 318 -14.46 -5.07 -5.50
C VAL A 318 -13.14 -4.61 -4.91
N ILE A 319 -12.39 -3.74 -5.60
CA ILE A 319 -11.09 -3.24 -5.13
C ILE A 319 -11.32 -1.97 -4.31
N ALA A 320 -11.19 -2.06 -2.99
CA ALA A 320 -11.39 -0.96 -2.06
C ALA A 320 -10.15 -0.06 -1.89
N GLY A 321 -8.97 -0.55 -2.27
CA GLY A 321 -7.71 0.18 -2.19
C GLY A 321 -6.53 -0.67 -2.67
N GLN A 322 -5.45 0.01 -3.08
CA GLN A 322 -4.20 -0.62 -3.50
C GLN A 322 -3.02 0.04 -2.76
N PHE A 323 -2.05 -0.74 -2.26
CA PHE A 323 -1.00 -0.25 -1.37
C PHE A 323 0.37 -0.81 -1.78
N PHE A 324 1.30 0.06 -2.14
CA PHE A 324 2.59 -0.29 -2.72
C PHE A 324 3.75 0.55 -2.13
N GLY A 325 4.99 0.12 -2.37
CA GLY A 325 6.21 0.78 -1.90
C GLY A 325 7.13 1.14 -3.06
N HIS A 326 8.40 0.70 -2.99
CA HIS A 326 9.44 0.75 -4.04
C HIS A 326 9.98 2.14 -4.40
N HIS A 327 9.16 3.18 -4.31
CA HIS A 327 9.56 4.54 -4.67
C HIS A 327 10.31 5.26 -3.54
N HIS A 328 10.17 4.77 -2.29
CA HIS A 328 10.54 5.41 -1.02
C HIS A 328 9.88 6.78 -0.76
N THR A 329 9.20 7.36 -1.75
CA THR A 329 8.53 8.65 -1.73
C THR A 329 7.02 8.51 -1.55
N ASP A 330 6.40 9.53 -0.96
CA ASP A 330 4.96 9.57 -0.77
C ASP A 330 4.22 9.99 -2.05
N SER A 331 3.35 9.14 -2.57
CA SER A 331 2.59 9.45 -3.77
C SER A 331 1.31 8.60 -3.88
N PHE A 332 0.52 8.84 -4.92
CA PHE A 332 -0.64 8.00 -5.26
C PHE A 332 -0.80 7.88 -6.78
N ARG A 333 -1.56 6.89 -7.23
CA ARG A 333 -1.88 6.67 -8.65
C ARG A 333 -3.39 6.55 -8.82
N MET A 334 -3.95 7.32 -9.74
CA MET A 334 -5.36 7.25 -10.12
C MET A 334 -5.57 6.26 -11.26
N PHE A 335 -6.65 5.48 -11.18
CA PHE A 335 -7.09 4.56 -12.21
C PHE A 335 -8.42 5.04 -12.79
N TYR A 336 -8.53 5.01 -14.12
CA TYR A 336 -9.70 5.48 -14.87
C TYR A 336 -10.24 4.37 -15.78
N ASP A 337 -11.55 4.37 -16.02
CA ASP A 337 -12.16 3.58 -17.10
C ASP A 337 -12.05 4.29 -18.46
N ASP A 338 -12.50 3.63 -19.53
CA ASP A 338 -12.46 4.16 -20.89
C ASP A 338 -13.34 5.40 -21.10
N ALA A 339 -14.28 5.69 -20.17
CA ALA A 339 -15.09 6.90 -20.16
C ALA A 339 -14.43 8.05 -19.37
N GLY A 340 -13.26 7.81 -18.77
CA GLY A 340 -12.54 8.78 -17.94
C GLY A 340 -13.08 8.92 -16.52
N ALA A 341 -13.96 8.03 -16.06
CA ALA A 341 -14.43 8.05 -14.69
C ALA A 341 -13.35 7.47 -13.74
N PRO A 342 -13.08 8.09 -12.59
CA PRO A 342 -12.09 7.57 -11.65
C PRO A 342 -12.66 6.31 -10.96
N ILE A 343 -12.02 5.17 -11.19
CA ILE A 343 -12.49 3.84 -10.76
C ILE A 343 -11.71 3.26 -9.59
N GLY A 344 -10.49 3.74 -9.33
CA GLY A 344 -9.66 3.29 -8.22
C GLY A 344 -8.50 4.23 -7.91
N VAL A 345 -7.88 4.02 -6.75
CA VAL A 345 -6.65 4.69 -6.33
C VAL A 345 -5.67 3.66 -5.75
N MET A 346 -4.38 3.94 -5.92
CA MET A 346 -3.27 3.25 -5.27
C MET A 346 -2.47 4.26 -4.46
N PHE A 347 -2.09 3.88 -3.24
CA PHE A 347 -1.23 4.66 -2.36
C PHE A 347 0.18 4.07 -2.41
N LEU A 348 1.17 4.93 -2.66
CA LEU A 348 2.59 4.62 -2.57
C LEU A 348 3.07 5.17 -1.22
N THR A 349 3.44 4.28 -0.30
CA THR A 349 3.95 4.70 1.01
C THR A 349 5.42 5.07 0.90
N PRO A 350 5.89 6.10 1.63
CA PRO A 350 7.31 6.34 1.74
C PRO A 350 8.02 5.22 2.50
N GLY A 351 9.33 5.14 2.29
CA GLY A 351 10.20 4.15 2.94
C GLY A 351 10.64 4.55 4.35
N VAL A 352 11.05 3.56 5.14
CA VAL A 352 11.79 3.81 6.39
C VAL A 352 13.26 4.16 6.08
N THR A 353 13.82 3.62 4.99
CA THR A 353 15.16 4.03 4.54
C THR A 353 15.18 5.50 4.13
N PRO A 354 16.20 6.28 4.54
CA PRO A 354 16.41 7.65 4.06
C PRO A 354 17.28 7.71 2.79
N TRP A 355 17.66 6.55 2.22
CA TRP A 355 18.69 6.41 1.20
C TRP A 355 18.42 7.26 -0.05
N LYS A 356 19.42 8.09 -0.40
CA LYS A 356 19.43 8.91 -1.61
C LYS A 356 19.60 8.05 -2.84
N THR A 357 18.57 8.00 -3.67
CA THR A 357 18.58 7.15 -4.87
C THR A 357 19.73 7.48 -5.80
N THR A 358 20.42 6.44 -6.27
CA THR A 358 21.45 6.52 -7.32
C THR A 358 20.85 6.44 -8.74
N LEU A 359 19.52 6.52 -8.88
CA LEU A 359 18.86 6.48 -10.18
C LEU A 359 19.28 7.70 -11.04
N PRO A 360 19.86 7.51 -12.24
CA PRO A 360 20.27 8.61 -13.09
C PRO A 360 19.13 9.56 -13.42
N GLY A 361 19.38 10.87 -13.33
CA GLY A 361 18.39 11.92 -13.57
C GLY A 361 17.73 12.45 -12.28
N VAL A 362 17.63 11.65 -11.21
CA VAL A 362 17.06 12.11 -9.95
C VAL A 362 18.09 12.91 -9.16
N VAL A 363 17.83 14.21 -8.99
CA VAL A 363 18.65 15.08 -8.14
C VAL A 363 18.08 15.08 -6.72
N ASN A 364 18.96 14.97 -5.72
CA ASN A 364 18.61 15.05 -4.30
C ASN A 364 17.53 14.05 -3.81
N GLY A 365 17.36 12.91 -4.48
CA GLY A 365 16.28 11.93 -4.23
C GLY A 365 16.44 11.08 -2.97
N ALA A 366 16.60 11.72 -1.81
CA ALA A 366 16.40 11.12 -0.49
C ALA A 366 15.01 11.48 0.07
N ASN A 367 14.67 10.88 1.20
CA ASN A 367 13.48 11.16 2.00
C ASN A 367 13.83 11.11 3.48
N ASN A 368 12.97 11.64 4.35
CA ASN A 368 13.00 11.23 5.76
C ASN A 368 12.37 9.83 5.91
N PRO A 369 12.74 9.07 6.96
CA PRO A 369 12.05 7.84 7.34
C PRO A 369 10.56 8.10 7.62
N GLY A 370 9.67 7.38 6.92
CA GLY A 370 8.22 7.49 7.05
C GLY A 370 7.54 6.19 7.51
N ILE A 371 6.42 6.32 8.22
CA ILE A 371 5.49 5.22 8.55
C ILE A 371 4.04 5.72 8.39
N ARG A 372 3.11 4.84 8.00
CA ARG A 372 1.76 5.24 7.61
C ARG A 372 0.67 4.39 8.29
N VAL A 373 -0.35 5.04 8.83
CA VAL A 373 -1.57 4.37 9.31
C VAL A 373 -2.76 4.83 8.48
N PHE A 374 -3.60 3.88 8.07
CA PHE A 374 -4.88 4.15 7.40
C PHE A 374 -6.03 3.98 8.39
N GLU A 375 -7.05 4.80 8.23
CA GLU A 375 -8.34 4.69 8.90
C GLU A 375 -9.39 4.20 7.89
N TYR A 376 -10.17 3.18 8.24
CA TYR A 376 -11.11 2.54 7.30
C TYR A 376 -12.43 2.11 7.94
N ASP A 377 -13.47 2.05 7.10
CA ASP A 377 -14.77 1.47 7.47
C ASP A 377 -14.67 -0.06 7.50
N ARG A 378 -14.77 -0.66 8.69
CA ARG A 378 -14.61 -2.12 8.89
C ARG A 378 -15.65 -2.98 8.15
N VAL A 379 -16.76 -2.42 7.67
CA VAL A 379 -17.83 -3.16 6.98
C VAL A 379 -17.63 -3.15 5.47
N THR A 380 -17.18 -2.02 4.92
CA THR A 380 -17.14 -1.76 3.47
C THR A 380 -15.72 -1.65 2.89
N LEU A 381 -14.69 -1.67 3.75
CA LEU A 381 -13.29 -1.38 3.42
C LEU A 381 -13.02 -0.01 2.78
N LYS A 382 -13.99 0.91 2.83
CA LYS A 382 -13.76 2.28 2.36
C LYS A 382 -12.73 2.98 3.24
N LEU A 383 -11.70 3.52 2.60
CA LEU A 383 -10.65 4.29 3.26
C LEU A 383 -11.22 5.64 3.68
N GLN A 384 -11.23 5.88 4.99
CA GLN A 384 -11.75 7.10 5.60
C GLN A 384 -10.64 8.16 5.68
N ASP A 385 -9.42 7.77 6.04
CA ASP A 385 -8.28 8.69 6.07
C ASP A 385 -6.94 7.96 6.00
N MET A 386 -5.87 8.73 5.89
CA MET A 386 -4.49 8.27 5.90
C MET A 386 -3.64 9.27 6.67
N VAL A 387 -2.80 8.79 7.58
CA VAL A 387 -1.94 9.61 8.42
C VAL A 387 -0.49 9.14 8.26
N THR A 388 0.37 10.05 7.82
CA THR A 388 1.82 9.82 7.70
C THR A 388 2.51 10.39 8.92
N TYR A 389 3.38 9.58 9.54
CA TYR A 389 4.31 10.02 10.57
C TYR A 389 5.73 9.88 10.04
N PHE A 390 6.63 10.74 10.50
CA PHE A 390 8.00 10.75 10.04
C PHE A 390 8.99 11.02 11.16
N LEU A 391 10.25 10.69 10.90
CA LEU A 391 11.39 11.08 11.72
C LEU A 391 12.21 12.13 10.97
N ASN A 392 12.28 13.36 11.47
CA ASN A 392 13.25 14.33 10.95
C ASN A 392 14.67 13.85 11.28
N LEU A 393 15.34 13.19 10.34
CA LEU A 393 16.59 12.48 10.57
C LEU A 393 17.73 13.44 10.96
N SER A 394 17.78 14.61 10.32
CA SER A 394 18.73 15.68 10.66
C SER A 394 18.58 16.15 12.11
N GLN A 395 17.34 16.34 12.57
CA GLN A 395 17.03 16.72 13.94
C GLN A 395 17.34 15.58 14.92
N ALA A 396 16.96 14.34 14.61
CA ALA A 396 17.19 13.17 15.45
C ALA A 396 18.69 12.94 15.70
N ASN A 397 19.51 13.05 14.66
CA ASN A 397 20.97 12.96 14.76
C ASN A 397 21.58 14.12 15.57
N THR A 398 21.06 15.34 15.42
CA THR A 398 21.53 16.51 16.19
C THR A 398 21.14 16.45 17.67
N GLN A 399 19.96 15.93 17.99
CA GLN A 399 19.42 15.83 19.36
C GLN A 399 19.77 14.51 20.06
N GLY A 400 20.34 13.54 19.34
CA GLY A 400 20.68 12.21 19.86
C GLY A 400 19.48 11.32 20.22
N THR A 401 18.25 11.78 20.00
CA THR A 401 17.00 11.08 20.35
C THR A 401 16.07 11.09 19.14
N PRO A 402 15.50 9.95 18.72
CA PRO A 402 14.55 9.93 17.63
C PRO A 402 13.17 10.32 18.17
N ARG A 403 12.46 11.16 17.44
CA ARG A 403 11.07 11.52 17.74
C ARG A 403 10.28 11.41 16.46
N TRP A 404 9.38 10.44 16.42
CA TRP A 404 8.44 10.30 15.33
C TRP A 404 7.29 11.27 15.58
N GLU A 405 6.99 12.08 14.58
CA GLU A 405 6.00 13.15 14.65
C GLU A 405 5.01 13.05 13.49
N LEU A 406 3.82 13.60 13.68
CA LEU A 406 2.79 13.66 12.64
C LEU A 406 3.29 14.56 11.51
N GLU A 407 3.40 14.02 10.29
CA GLU A 407 3.68 14.84 9.12
C GLU A 407 2.38 15.48 8.63
N TYR A 408 1.37 14.65 8.31
CA TYR A 408 0.06 15.12 7.88
C TYR A 408 -1.04 14.05 8.00
N ARG A 409 -2.28 14.52 8.03
CA ARG A 409 -3.52 13.76 7.79
C ARG A 409 -4.05 14.13 6.41
N LEU A 410 -4.40 13.13 5.59
CA LEU A 410 -4.73 13.31 4.17
C LEU A 410 -5.95 14.22 3.95
N THR A 411 -7.03 13.99 4.70
CA THR A 411 -8.26 14.80 4.61
C THR A 411 -7.99 16.29 4.89
N GLU A 412 -7.16 16.59 5.90
CA GLU A 412 -6.74 17.94 6.27
C GLU A 412 -5.79 18.55 5.22
N ALA A 413 -4.79 17.79 4.76
CA ALA A 413 -3.78 18.24 3.82
C ALA A 413 -4.37 18.66 2.48
N TYR A 414 -5.33 17.88 1.95
CA TYR A 414 -5.94 18.14 0.64
C TYR A 414 -7.36 18.69 0.71
N GLN A 415 -7.90 18.90 1.92
CA GLN A 415 -9.25 19.44 2.19
C GLN A 415 -10.35 18.61 1.52
N VAL A 416 -10.27 17.28 1.68
CA VAL A 416 -11.18 16.28 1.10
C VAL A 416 -11.92 15.50 2.19
N GLN A 417 -13.00 14.82 1.84
CA GLN A 417 -13.91 14.20 2.83
C GLN A 417 -13.42 12.84 3.34
N ASP A 418 -12.71 12.09 2.51
CA ASP A 418 -12.18 10.77 2.82
C ASP A 418 -10.91 10.47 1.99
N ALA A 419 -10.34 9.27 2.14
CA ALA A 419 -9.27 8.76 1.29
C ALA A 419 -9.79 7.91 0.11
N GLY A 420 -11.06 8.09 -0.28
CA GLY A 420 -11.69 7.37 -1.38
C GLY A 420 -11.33 7.92 -2.76
N THR A 421 -11.57 7.11 -3.81
CA THR A 421 -11.27 7.42 -5.22
C THR A 421 -11.69 8.82 -5.68
N ASN A 422 -12.90 9.28 -5.34
CA ASN A 422 -13.39 10.61 -5.72
C ASN A 422 -12.67 11.76 -4.99
N SER A 423 -12.36 11.55 -3.71
CA SER A 423 -11.57 12.49 -2.91
C SER A 423 -10.14 12.58 -3.44
N MET A 424 -9.52 11.45 -3.82
CA MET A 424 -8.17 11.44 -4.40
C MET A 424 -8.10 12.04 -5.81
N HIS A 425 -9.15 11.89 -6.63
CA HIS A 425 -9.29 12.67 -7.86
C HIS A 425 -9.42 14.19 -7.58
N THR A 426 -10.11 14.58 -6.51
CA THR A 426 -10.20 15.98 -6.06
C THR A 426 -8.85 16.50 -5.56
N ALA A 427 -8.06 15.68 -4.86
CA ALA A 427 -6.70 16.02 -4.45
C ALA A 427 -5.78 16.23 -5.68
N LEU A 428 -5.79 15.30 -6.64
CA LEU A 428 -5.03 15.40 -7.89
C LEU A 428 -5.37 16.67 -8.68
N THR A 429 -6.66 16.96 -8.89
CA THR A 429 -7.09 18.16 -9.64
C THR A 429 -6.69 19.45 -8.94
N ARG A 430 -6.67 19.48 -7.60
CA ARG A 430 -6.11 20.60 -6.80
C ARG A 430 -4.60 20.71 -6.95
N ILE A 431 -3.84 19.62 -6.82
CA ILE A 431 -2.38 19.61 -7.02
C ILE A 431 -2.01 20.08 -8.44
N ALA A 432 -2.75 19.66 -9.47
CA ALA A 432 -2.48 20.05 -10.84
C ALA A 432 -2.76 21.54 -11.14
N SER A 433 -3.68 22.18 -10.40
CA SER A 433 -4.17 23.54 -10.67
C SER A 433 -3.62 24.61 -9.72
N ASP A 434 -3.38 24.28 -8.45
CA ASP A 434 -2.99 25.21 -7.38
C ASP A 434 -1.52 24.99 -6.96
N GLN A 435 -0.70 26.04 -7.01
CA GLN A 435 0.74 25.96 -6.70
C GLN A 435 1.02 25.66 -5.22
N HIS A 436 0.16 26.08 -4.28
CA HIS A 436 0.34 25.81 -2.87
C HIS A 436 -0.07 24.36 -2.53
N MET A 437 -1.10 23.81 -3.20
CA MET A 437 -1.43 22.37 -3.13
C MET A 437 -0.32 21.50 -3.74
N LEU A 438 0.24 21.91 -4.89
CA LEU A 438 1.41 21.27 -5.48
C LEU A 438 2.61 21.29 -4.53
N GLN A 439 2.95 22.44 -3.98
CA GLN A 439 4.11 22.58 -3.10
C GLN A 439 3.95 21.76 -1.82
N ARG A 440 2.73 21.70 -1.25
CA ARG A 440 2.40 20.85 -0.11
C ARG A 440 2.63 19.37 -0.42
N TYR A 441 2.09 18.89 -1.54
CA TYR A 441 2.31 17.52 -2.01
C TYR A 441 3.80 17.23 -2.27
N TYR A 442 4.53 18.16 -2.89
CA TYR A 442 5.95 17.97 -3.20
C TYR A 442 6.83 17.86 -1.94
N ILE A 443 6.55 18.66 -0.91
CA ILE A 443 7.23 18.55 0.38
C ILE A 443 6.97 17.16 0.99
N TYR A 444 5.71 16.74 1.10
CA TYR A 444 5.34 15.41 1.62
C TYR A 444 5.85 14.25 0.78
N ASN A 445 6.00 14.41 -0.54
CA ASN A 445 6.57 13.39 -1.42
C ASN A 445 7.98 12.96 -0.99
N SER A 446 8.78 13.89 -0.46
CA SER A 446 10.10 13.60 0.12
C SER A 446 10.06 13.31 1.63
N VAL A 447 8.88 13.13 2.21
CA VAL A 447 8.64 13.07 3.66
C VAL A 447 9.22 14.30 4.36
N SER A 448 8.91 15.49 3.82
CA SER A 448 9.38 16.77 4.33
C SER A 448 10.91 16.93 4.40
N TYR A 449 11.65 16.22 3.54
CA TYR A 449 13.11 16.37 3.37
C TYR A 449 13.46 17.58 2.47
N ASP A 450 12.84 17.65 1.29
CA ASP A 450 13.09 18.68 0.29
C ASP A 450 11.99 19.76 0.34
N HIS A 451 12.41 21.00 0.59
CA HIS A 451 11.53 22.18 0.66
C HIS A 451 11.74 23.13 -0.53
N SER A 452 12.46 22.70 -1.57
CA SER A 452 12.63 23.46 -2.80
C SER A 452 11.31 23.60 -3.58
N THR A 453 11.21 24.63 -4.42
CA THR A 453 9.97 24.92 -5.15
C THR A 453 9.78 23.99 -6.34
N CYS A 454 8.67 23.26 -6.39
CA CYS A 454 8.29 22.46 -7.56
C CYS A 454 7.83 23.38 -8.71
N GLY A 455 8.71 23.56 -9.70
CA GLY A 455 8.43 24.31 -10.94
C GLY A 455 7.69 23.49 -12.00
N ASP A 456 7.52 24.04 -13.21
CA ASP A 456 6.63 23.45 -14.24
C ASP A 456 7.04 22.05 -14.71
N ILE A 457 8.34 21.76 -14.80
CA ILE A 457 8.84 20.42 -15.18
C ILE A 457 8.48 19.39 -14.09
N CYS A 458 8.81 19.72 -12.83
CA CYS A 458 8.42 18.94 -11.65
C CYS A 458 6.89 18.74 -11.58
N ARG A 459 6.10 19.79 -11.83
CA ARG A 459 4.63 19.69 -11.91
C ARG A 459 4.21 18.67 -12.96
N ALA A 460 4.79 18.71 -14.16
CA ALA A 460 4.44 17.79 -15.23
C ALA A 460 4.78 16.33 -14.88
N GLU A 461 5.98 16.08 -14.38
CA GLU A 461 6.43 14.75 -13.91
C GLU A 461 5.47 14.17 -12.86
N HIS A 462 5.23 14.91 -11.78
CA HIS A 462 4.36 14.44 -10.70
C HIS A 462 2.89 14.30 -11.12
N VAL A 463 2.31 15.27 -11.83
CA VAL A 463 0.89 15.21 -12.24
C VAL A 463 0.66 14.10 -13.26
N CYS A 464 1.56 13.93 -14.24
CA CYS A 464 1.43 12.85 -15.21
C CYS A 464 1.62 11.48 -14.57
N ALA A 465 2.58 11.31 -13.66
CA ALA A 465 2.76 10.04 -12.95
C ALA A 465 1.52 9.69 -12.09
N MET A 466 0.98 10.65 -11.32
CA MET A 466 -0.23 10.43 -10.52
C MET A 466 -1.48 10.12 -11.36
N GLN A 467 -1.61 10.71 -12.55
CA GLN A 467 -2.82 10.60 -13.37
C GLN A 467 -2.77 9.47 -14.41
N GLN A 468 -1.59 9.11 -14.93
CA GLN A 468 -1.44 8.25 -16.09
C GLN A 468 -0.54 7.05 -15.80
N VAL A 469 -1.16 5.92 -15.47
CA VAL A 469 -0.47 4.63 -15.29
C VAL A 469 -0.19 3.95 -16.63
N ALA A 470 -0.95 4.25 -17.69
CA ALA A 470 -0.74 3.71 -19.03
C ALA A 470 0.37 4.48 -19.78
N PHE A 471 1.24 3.75 -20.49
CA PHE A 471 2.45 4.32 -21.12
C PHE A 471 2.13 5.41 -22.15
N ASN A 472 1.22 5.11 -23.08
CA ASN A 472 0.84 6.04 -24.15
C ASN A 472 0.21 7.35 -23.63
N THR A 473 -0.62 7.28 -22.59
CA THR A 473 -1.27 8.47 -22.02
C THR A 473 -0.34 9.28 -21.11
N TYR A 474 0.62 8.61 -20.45
CA TYR A 474 1.69 9.28 -19.70
C TYR A 474 2.59 10.11 -20.63
N ALA A 475 3.10 9.51 -21.72
CA ALA A 475 3.92 10.22 -22.70
C ALA A 475 3.17 11.42 -23.32
N THR A 476 1.89 11.21 -23.67
CA THR A 476 1.01 12.29 -24.17
C THR A 476 0.84 13.41 -23.13
N CYS A 477 0.72 13.07 -21.85
CA CYS A 477 0.59 14.04 -20.76
C CYS A 477 1.83 14.94 -20.62
N LEU A 478 3.03 14.36 -20.62
CA LEU A 478 4.29 15.12 -20.54
C LEU A 478 4.42 16.12 -21.70
N HIS A 479 4.13 15.68 -22.94
CA HIS A 479 4.12 16.56 -24.10
C HIS A 479 3.04 17.66 -24.02
N GLY A 480 1.84 17.34 -23.53
CA GLY A 480 0.72 18.29 -23.41
C GLY A 480 0.97 19.40 -22.39
N LEU A 481 1.62 19.10 -21.27
CA LEU A 481 2.02 20.09 -20.26
C LEU A 481 3.23 20.91 -20.73
N GLY A 482 4.24 20.29 -21.35
CA GLY A 482 5.39 21.00 -21.93
C GLY A 482 5.03 21.96 -23.07
N SER A 483 3.99 21.65 -23.85
CA SER A 483 3.57 22.46 -25.01
C SER A 483 3.03 23.85 -24.65
N LYS A 484 2.66 24.11 -23.39
CA LYS A 484 2.26 25.44 -22.91
C LYS A 484 3.43 26.40 -22.67
N LEU A 485 4.68 25.91 -22.77
CA LEU A 485 5.89 26.69 -22.47
C LEU A 485 6.58 27.29 -23.71
N VAL A 486 6.01 27.19 -24.91
CA VAL A 486 6.50 27.94 -26.08
C VAL A 486 6.01 29.39 -25.97
N PRO A 487 6.88 30.40 -25.79
CA PRO A 487 6.45 31.79 -25.81
C PRO A 487 5.95 32.12 -27.23
N SER A 488 4.77 32.73 -27.33
CA SER A 488 4.25 33.24 -28.61
C SER A 488 5.03 34.49 -29.05
N PHE A 489 6.27 34.27 -29.49
CA PHE A 489 7.20 35.31 -29.93
C PHE A 489 7.65 35.11 -31.39
N LEU A 490 6.72 34.67 -32.25
CA LEU A 490 6.97 34.44 -33.67
C LEU A 490 5.71 34.58 -34.54
N LEU A 491 4.91 35.64 -34.33
CA LEU A 491 3.77 35.96 -35.20
C LEU A 491 3.37 37.45 -35.22
N MET A 492 4.35 38.34 -35.36
CA MET A 492 4.14 39.75 -35.73
C MET A 492 5.35 40.29 -36.52
N LEU A 493 5.45 39.90 -37.80
CA LEU A 493 6.39 40.52 -38.74
C LEU A 493 5.96 40.34 -40.20
N THR A 494 4.97 41.12 -40.62
CA THR A 494 4.82 41.68 -41.97
C THR A 494 3.70 42.71 -41.97
N LEU A 495 3.86 43.77 -42.76
CA LEU A 495 2.99 44.95 -42.96
C LEU A 495 3.25 46.14 -42.02
N LEU A 496 4.03 47.10 -42.52
CA LEU A 496 3.74 48.54 -42.62
C LEU A 496 4.82 49.16 -43.56
N PRO A 497 4.63 50.36 -44.15
CA PRO A 497 5.03 50.58 -45.53
C PRO A 497 6.24 51.49 -45.72
N SER A 498 6.78 51.46 -46.94
CA SER A 498 7.77 52.39 -47.46
C SER A 498 7.28 53.85 -47.46
N LEU A 499 8.02 54.76 -46.84
CA LEU A 499 7.98 56.20 -47.18
C LEU A 499 9.36 56.84 -47.00
N SER A 500 9.67 57.82 -47.85
CA SER A 500 11.04 58.22 -48.21
C SER A 500 11.36 59.69 -47.86
N VAL A 501 12.57 59.97 -47.36
CA VAL A 501 13.29 61.27 -47.45
C VAL A 501 14.80 60.95 -47.37
N LEU A 502 15.72 61.07 -48.36
CA LEU A 502 16.17 62.13 -49.29
C LEU A 502 17.20 63.14 -48.70
N VAL A 503 18.22 63.44 -49.53
CA VAL A 503 19.32 64.46 -49.48
C VAL A 503 20.73 63.87 -49.16
N VAL A 504 21.57 63.44 -50.13
CA VAL A 504 22.32 64.17 -51.21
C VAL A 504 23.37 65.15 -50.64
N PRO A 505 24.66 65.02 -51.02
CA PRO A 505 25.24 65.90 -52.07
C PRO A 505 25.49 65.21 -53.41
#